data_AF-A0A7Y2IIK7-F1
#
_entry.id   AF-A0A7Y2IIK7-F1
#
_cell.length_a   1.000
_cell.length_b   1.000
_cell.length_c   1.000
_cell.angle_alpha   90.00
_cell.angle_beta   90.00
_cell.angle_gamma   90.00
#
_symmetry.space_group_name_H-M   'P 1'
#
loop_
_entity.id
_entity.type
_entity.pdbx_description
1 polymer ?
#
loop_
_entity_poly.entity_id
_entity_poly.type
_entity_poly.pdbx_seq_one_letter_code
_entity_poly.pdbx_strand_id
1 'polypeptide(L)'
;MKKILAGAALGVVAVVALIASTGSLSFTWPWDVLPEFTAVEVELKLPTEARIVNVEPIMLDCRARVHAEVPVAGTREHSALGQVYRTDTLEMVAIGDVDTCVNGGAARVLRRSDGTTEIVIPAESITFVRPRVNTVLTAESVSISKGLVGKATDVFPWVSDDLGLTPTAYAYSQNVIGSSSCMRTAYTVTQGLITSAYRQQFIDQGADPSKLSVRIDGEPVFNDPEPIYMGDGVEMSVGDGSVTCTADGL
;
A
#
# COMPACT_ATOMS: atom_id res chain seq x y z
N MET A 1 -40.93 25.72 27.14
CA MET A 1 -40.54 24.34 26.74
C MET A 1 -39.62 23.65 27.77
N LYS A 2 -39.95 23.69 29.08
CA LYS A 2 -39.19 22.98 30.15
C LYS A 2 -40.03 21.93 30.91
N LYS A 3 -41.33 21.82 30.63
CA LYS A 3 -42.26 20.94 31.35
C LYS A 3 -42.48 19.56 30.70
N ILE A 4 -42.08 19.38 29.44
CA ILE A 4 -42.28 18.11 28.71
C ILE A 4 -41.13 17.13 28.97
N LEU A 5 -39.90 17.63 29.14
CA LEU A 5 -38.72 16.80 29.46
C LEU A 5 -38.76 16.18 30.87
N ALA A 6 -39.41 16.85 31.84
CA ALA A 6 -39.56 16.31 33.19
C ALA A 6 -40.54 15.13 33.26
N GLY A 7 -41.56 15.10 32.40
CA GLY A 7 -42.54 14.01 32.34
C GLY A 7 -41.99 12.73 31.69
N ALA A 8 -41.14 12.85 30.68
CA ALA A 8 -40.51 11.71 30.02
C ALA A 8 -39.48 11.00 30.93
N ALA A 9 -38.66 11.76 31.67
CA ALA A 9 -37.69 11.20 32.60
C ALA A 9 -38.36 10.50 33.79
N LEU A 10 -39.44 11.08 34.35
CA LEU A 10 -40.22 10.44 35.42
C LEU A 10 -40.98 9.21 34.95
N GLY A 11 -41.50 9.22 33.71
CA GLY A 11 -42.17 8.06 33.10
C GLY A 11 -41.23 6.87 32.91
N VAL A 12 -40.01 7.08 32.41
CA VAL A 12 -39.02 6.01 32.22
C VAL A 12 -38.56 5.43 33.56
N VAL A 13 -38.31 6.27 34.57
CA VAL A 13 -37.90 5.79 35.91
C VAL A 13 -39.03 5.04 36.61
N ALA A 14 -40.29 5.50 36.46
CA ALA A 14 -41.45 4.82 37.03
C ALA A 14 -41.71 3.46 36.37
N VAL A 15 -41.50 3.34 35.05
CA VAL A 15 -41.61 2.07 34.30
C VAL A 15 -40.50 1.10 34.74
N VAL A 16 -39.26 1.56 34.89
CA VAL A 16 -38.15 0.74 35.38
C VAL A 16 -38.37 0.26 36.82
N ALA A 17 -38.93 1.11 37.70
CA ALA A 17 -39.24 0.74 39.08
C ALA A 17 -40.44 -0.24 39.20
N LEU A 18 -41.44 -0.12 38.34
CA LEU A 18 -42.57 -1.06 38.26
C LEU A 18 -42.15 -2.42 37.69
N ILE A 19 -41.21 -2.44 36.75
CA ILE A 19 -40.66 -3.68 36.17
C ILE A 19 -39.75 -4.40 37.18
N ALA A 20 -38.96 -3.67 37.98
CA ALA A 20 -38.08 -4.26 38.99
C ALA A 20 -38.85 -4.91 40.16
N SER A 21 -40.06 -4.44 40.50
CA SER A 21 -40.83 -4.92 41.66
C SER A 21 -41.74 -6.11 41.37
N THR A 22 -42.01 -6.41 40.09
CA THR A 22 -42.98 -7.45 39.69
C THR A 22 -42.37 -8.78 39.28
N GLY A 23 -41.03 -8.89 39.18
CA GLY A 23 -40.32 -10.17 38.98
C GLY A 23 -40.75 -11.00 37.76
N SER A 24 -41.48 -10.40 36.80
CA SER A 24 -42.25 -11.13 35.79
C SER A 24 -41.78 -10.91 34.35
N LEU A 25 -40.56 -10.45 34.13
CA LEU A 25 -39.97 -10.41 32.80
C LEU A 25 -38.52 -10.84 32.90
N SER A 26 -38.21 -11.99 32.29
CA SER A 26 -36.85 -12.30 31.86
C SER A 26 -36.38 -11.16 30.97
N PHE A 27 -35.72 -10.17 31.55
CA PHE A 27 -35.01 -9.17 30.79
C PHE A 27 -33.79 -9.88 30.22
N THR A 28 -33.97 -10.54 29.08
CA THR A 28 -32.86 -10.84 28.19
C THR A 28 -32.28 -9.49 27.83
N TRP A 29 -31.08 -9.22 28.31
CA TRP A 29 -30.42 -8.00 27.92
C TRP A 29 -30.23 -8.02 26.40
N PRO A 30 -30.14 -6.85 25.73
CA PRO A 30 -29.91 -6.80 24.29
C PRO A 30 -28.64 -7.55 23.83
N TRP A 31 -27.74 -7.89 24.75
CA TRP A 31 -26.55 -8.72 24.52
C TRP A 31 -26.75 -10.22 24.77
N ASP A 32 -27.91 -10.69 25.26
CA ASP A 32 -28.22 -12.12 25.37
C ASP A 32 -28.74 -12.70 24.03
N VAL A 33 -29.01 -11.83 23.06
CA VAL A 33 -29.39 -12.18 21.68
C VAL A 33 -28.31 -11.64 20.75
N LEU A 34 -27.07 -12.11 20.90
CA LEU A 34 -26.03 -11.80 19.93
C LEU A 34 -26.38 -12.55 18.64
N PRO A 35 -26.63 -11.86 17.51
CA PRO A 35 -26.66 -12.54 16.23
C PRO A 35 -25.30 -13.18 16.01
N GLU A 36 -25.27 -14.46 15.64
CA GLU A 36 -24.04 -15.09 15.16
C GLU A 36 -23.58 -14.30 13.93
N PHE A 37 -22.51 -13.54 14.07
CA PHE A 37 -21.93 -12.77 12.97
C PHE A 37 -21.26 -13.76 12.02
N THR A 38 -21.94 -14.07 10.93
CA THR A 38 -21.62 -15.21 10.07
C THR A 38 -20.52 -14.95 9.05
N ALA A 39 -20.25 -13.70 8.65
CA ALA A 39 -19.16 -13.39 7.71
C ALA A 39 -18.81 -11.90 7.63
N VAL A 40 -17.51 -11.61 7.55
CA VAL A 40 -16.94 -10.32 7.16
C VAL A 40 -16.25 -10.52 5.82
N GLU A 41 -16.66 -9.77 4.80
CA GLU A 41 -16.06 -9.81 3.47
C GLU A 41 -15.28 -8.52 3.22
N VAL A 42 -14.04 -8.65 2.76
CA VAL A 42 -13.16 -7.51 2.46
C VAL A 42 -12.79 -7.59 0.99
N GLU A 43 -13.22 -6.60 0.23
CA GLU A 43 -12.88 -6.45 -1.18
C GLU A 43 -11.96 -5.23 -1.35
N LEU A 44 -10.76 -5.43 -1.88
CA LEU A 44 -9.92 -4.32 -2.34
C LEU A 44 -10.04 -4.19 -3.85
N LYS A 45 -10.30 -2.97 -4.32
CA LYS A 45 -10.33 -2.65 -5.75
C LYS A 45 -8.92 -2.33 -6.21
N LEU A 46 -8.51 -2.98 -7.29
CA LEU A 46 -7.21 -2.73 -7.89
C LEU A 46 -7.14 -1.27 -8.37
N PRO A 47 -6.03 -0.56 -8.12
CA PRO A 47 -5.70 0.66 -8.83
C PRO A 47 -5.73 0.38 -10.33
N THR A 48 -6.32 1.28 -11.09
CA THR A 48 -6.15 1.29 -12.55
C THR A 48 -4.71 1.59 -12.96
N GLU A 49 -3.92 2.25 -12.11
CA GLU A 49 -2.55 2.67 -12.40
C GLU A 49 -1.73 2.85 -11.11
N ALA A 50 -0.44 2.52 -11.17
CA ALA A 50 0.59 2.98 -10.23
C ALA A 50 1.47 4.00 -10.95
N ARG A 51 1.92 5.04 -10.25
CA ARG A 51 2.64 6.16 -10.88
C ARG A 51 3.99 6.38 -10.22
N ILE A 52 5.06 6.38 -11.00
CA ILE A 52 6.37 6.86 -10.57
C ILE A 52 6.35 8.38 -10.61
N VAL A 53 6.54 9.02 -9.45
CA VAL A 53 6.36 10.46 -9.29
C VAL A 53 7.69 11.22 -9.16
N ASN A 54 8.75 10.53 -8.75
CA ASN A 54 10.07 11.14 -8.59
C ASN A 54 11.18 10.09 -8.67
N VAL A 55 12.36 10.49 -9.13
CA VAL A 55 13.57 9.69 -9.08
C VAL A 55 14.69 10.51 -8.45
N GLU A 56 15.10 10.12 -7.25
CA GLU A 56 16.17 10.76 -6.50
C GLU A 56 17.48 10.00 -6.72
N PRO A 57 18.56 10.64 -7.21
CA PRO A 57 19.87 10.00 -7.25
C PRO A 57 20.39 9.81 -5.82
N ILE A 58 20.86 8.60 -5.51
CA ILE A 58 21.43 8.27 -4.20
C ILE A 58 22.89 7.83 -4.35
N MET A 59 23.69 8.10 -3.32
CA MET A 59 25.10 7.71 -3.27
C MET A 59 25.26 6.27 -2.75
N LEU A 60 26.47 5.72 -2.87
CA LEU A 60 26.91 4.37 -2.45
C LEU A 60 26.63 3.27 -3.50
N ASP A 61 26.26 2.07 -3.05
CA ASP A 61 25.99 0.88 -3.88
C ASP A 61 24.63 0.97 -4.61
N CYS A 62 23.76 1.84 -4.13
CA CYS A 62 22.50 2.19 -4.77
C CYS A 62 22.65 3.52 -5.51
N ARG A 63 22.05 3.61 -6.70
CA ARG A 63 22.26 4.73 -7.64
C ARG A 63 21.05 5.64 -7.76
N ALA A 64 19.86 5.10 -7.55
CA ALA A 64 18.63 5.88 -7.60
C ALA A 64 17.60 5.30 -6.63
N ARG A 65 16.78 6.19 -6.08
CA ARG A 65 15.55 5.88 -5.37
C ARG A 65 14.38 6.34 -6.23
N VAL A 66 13.48 5.42 -6.53
CA VAL A 66 12.30 5.68 -7.34
C VAL A 66 11.10 5.77 -6.40
N HIS A 67 10.42 6.90 -6.40
CA HIS A 67 9.22 7.13 -5.61
C HIS A 67 7.98 6.81 -6.44
N ALA A 68 7.06 6.04 -5.86
CA ALA A 68 5.83 5.64 -6.51
C ALA A 68 4.60 5.94 -5.65
N GLU A 69 3.52 6.31 -6.32
CA GLU A 69 2.19 6.50 -5.75
C GLU A 69 1.24 5.43 -6.27
N VAL A 70 0.50 4.80 -5.34
CA VAL A 70 -0.48 3.75 -5.65
C VAL A 70 -1.83 4.12 -5.02
N PRO A 71 -2.81 4.58 -5.82
CA PRO A 71 -4.16 4.83 -5.32
C PRO A 71 -4.88 3.51 -5.07
N VAL A 72 -5.25 3.23 -3.82
CA VAL A 72 -5.98 2.03 -3.41
C VAL A 72 -7.36 2.43 -2.90
N ALA A 73 -8.37 1.73 -3.40
CA ALA A 73 -9.73 1.80 -2.88
C ALA A 73 -10.13 0.43 -2.33
N GLY A 74 -10.84 0.41 -1.21
CA GLY A 74 -11.30 -0.80 -0.56
C GLY A 74 -12.70 -0.67 -0.02
N THR A 75 -13.41 -1.78 0.04
CA THR A 75 -14.73 -1.92 0.64
C THR A 75 -14.73 -3.12 1.59
N ARG A 76 -15.30 -2.95 2.77
CA ARG A 76 -15.50 -4.04 3.73
C ARG A 76 -16.98 -4.12 4.06
N GLU A 77 -17.58 -5.25 3.78
CA GLU A 77 -18.98 -5.52 4.07
C GLU A 77 -19.09 -6.38 5.32
N HIS A 78 -19.97 -5.95 6.22
CA HIS A 78 -20.33 -6.70 7.41
C HIS A 78 -21.73 -7.28 7.20
N SER A 79 -21.83 -8.60 7.30
CA SER A 79 -23.08 -9.31 7.06
C SER A 79 -23.53 -10.06 8.31
N ALA A 80 -24.84 -10.05 8.55
CA ALA A 80 -25.50 -10.88 9.55
C ALA A 80 -26.76 -11.48 8.93
N LEU A 81 -27.00 -12.79 9.13
CA LEU A 81 -28.15 -13.49 8.56
C LEU A 81 -28.30 -13.34 7.03
N GLY A 82 -27.16 -13.25 6.31
CA GLY A 82 -27.14 -13.07 4.85
C GLY A 82 -27.54 -11.68 4.37
N GLN A 83 -27.63 -10.68 5.27
CA GLN A 83 -27.89 -9.28 4.92
C GLN A 83 -26.71 -8.40 5.32
N VAL A 84 -26.27 -7.54 4.41
CA VAL A 84 -25.23 -6.53 4.66
C VAL A 84 -25.83 -5.40 5.49
N TYR A 85 -25.32 -5.19 6.70
CA TYR A 85 -25.81 -4.15 7.61
C TYR A 85 -24.86 -2.95 7.71
N ARG A 86 -23.61 -3.10 7.25
CA ARG A 86 -22.58 -2.05 7.26
C ARG A 86 -21.59 -2.27 6.13
N THR A 87 -21.25 -1.19 5.44
CA THR A 87 -20.19 -1.15 4.44
C THR A 87 -19.21 -0.05 4.82
N ASP A 88 -17.97 -0.43 5.10
CA ASP A 88 -16.87 0.49 5.34
C ASP A 88 -16.11 0.69 4.02
N THR A 89 -15.77 1.93 3.68
CA THR A 89 -14.93 2.22 2.50
C THR A 89 -13.59 2.78 2.95
N LEU A 90 -12.54 2.41 2.23
CA LEU A 90 -11.18 2.94 2.36
C LEU A 90 -10.78 3.59 1.03
N GLU A 91 -10.24 4.79 1.11
CA GLU A 91 -9.48 5.41 0.04
C GLU A 91 -8.10 5.77 0.59
N MET A 92 -7.04 5.44 -0.16
CA MET A 92 -5.66 5.64 0.26
C MET A 92 -4.79 5.90 -0.97
N VAL A 93 -3.84 6.82 -0.87
CA VAL A 93 -2.74 6.95 -1.83
C VAL A 93 -1.46 6.51 -1.14
N ALA A 94 -1.02 5.30 -1.47
CA ALA A 94 0.20 4.74 -0.91
C ALA A 94 1.41 5.39 -1.55
N ILE A 95 2.26 5.98 -0.72
CA ILE A 95 3.51 6.59 -1.15
C ILE A 95 4.62 5.62 -0.76
N GLY A 96 5.35 5.13 -1.76
CA GLY A 96 6.43 4.19 -1.54
C GLY A 96 7.68 4.52 -2.34
N ASP A 97 8.71 3.72 -2.10
CA ASP A 97 9.96 3.82 -2.82
C ASP A 97 10.58 2.45 -3.11
N VAL A 98 11.47 2.42 -4.10
CA VAL A 98 12.36 1.31 -4.38
C VAL A 98 13.76 1.84 -4.68
N ASP A 99 14.78 1.20 -4.12
CA ASP A 99 16.17 1.56 -4.41
C ASP A 99 16.69 0.69 -5.58
N THR A 100 17.23 1.33 -6.62
CA THR A 100 17.95 0.66 -7.72
C THR A 100 19.44 0.63 -7.40
N CYS A 101 19.98 -0.58 -7.22
CA CYS A 101 21.36 -0.80 -6.82
C CYS A 101 22.16 -1.54 -7.89
N VAL A 102 23.44 -1.18 -8.02
CA VAL A 102 24.35 -1.76 -9.03
C VAL A 102 25.57 -2.28 -8.31
N ASN A 103 25.83 -3.59 -8.43
CA ASN A 103 27.06 -4.18 -7.91
C ASN A 103 28.25 -3.70 -8.75
N GLY A 104 28.97 -2.69 -8.25
CA GLY A 104 30.10 -2.07 -8.95
C GLY A 104 31.24 -3.04 -9.28
N GLY A 105 31.40 -4.14 -8.52
CA GLY A 105 32.42 -5.15 -8.77
C GLY A 105 32.13 -6.05 -9.99
N ALA A 106 30.89 -6.08 -10.46
CA ALA A 106 30.51 -6.86 -11.64
C ALA A 106 30.74 -6.09 -12.96
N ALA A 107 30.94 -4.78 -12.91
CA ALA A 107 31.20 -3.97 -14.09
C ALA A 107 32.55 -4.32 -14.72
N ARG A 108 32.56 -4.55 -16.04
CA ARG A 108 33.77 -4.85 -16.81
C ARG A 108 34.30 -3.59 -17.48
N VAL A 109 35.58 -3.30 -17.31
CA VAL A 109 36.25 -2.16 -17.94
C VAL A 109 37.07 -2.66 -19.13
N LEU A 110 36.63 -2.31 -20.34
CA LEU A 110 37.29 -2.61 -21.60
C LEU A 110 38.06 -1.38 -22.07
N ARG A 111 39.38 -1.49 -22.18
CA ARG A 111 40.21 -0.44 -22.79
C ARG A 111 40.42 -0.78 -24.26
N ARG A 112 40.01 0.12 -25.15
CA ARG A 112 40.13 -0.06 -26.59
C ARG A 112 41.45 0.51 -27.11
N SER A 113 41.89 0.00 -28.25
CA SER A 113 43.14 0.44 -28.91
C SER A 113 43.11 1.87 -29.41
N ASP A 114 41.92 2.45 -29.59
CA ASP A 114 41.70 3.86 -29.94
C ASP A 114 41.82 4.82 -28.74
N GLY A 115 42.13 4.31 -27.55
CA GLY A 115 42.25 5.07 -26.32
C GLY A 115 40.92 5.34 -25.61
N THR A 116 39.81 4.80 -26.10
CA THR A 116 38.51 4.86 -25.41
C THR A 116 38.39 3.76 -24.36
N THR A 117 37.56 4.03 -23.35
CA THR A 117 37.19 3.07 -22.30
C THR A 117 35.70 2.77 -22.43
N GLU A 118 35.35 1.49 -22.41
CA GLU A 118 33.96 1.03 -22.34
C GLU A 118 33.73 0.34 -20.99
N ILE A 119 32.72 0.79 -20.25
CA ILE A 119 32.23 0.15 -19.04
C ILE A 119 30.99 -0.67 -19.42
N VAL A 120 31.09 -1.98 -19.27
CA VAL A 120 29.99 -2.92 -19.52
C VAL A 120 29.42 -3.35 -18.17
N ILE A 121 28.18 -2.94 -17.91
CA ILE A 121 27.46 -3.28 -16.68
C ILE A 121 26.55 -4.48 -17.00
N PRO A 122 26.82 -5.68 -16.46
CA PRO A 122 25.91 -6.81 -16.64
C PRO A 122 24.54 -6.48 -16.03
N ALA A 123 23.45 -6.74 -16.75
CA ALA A 123 22.11 -6.43 -16.25
C ALA A 123 21.76 -7.21 -14.97
N GLU A 124 22.32 -8.41 -14.79
CA GLU A 124 22.20 -9.22 -13.57
C GLU A 124 22.88 -8.59 -12.34
N SER A 125 23.73 -7.58 -12.52
CA SER A 125 24.31 -6.80 -11.42
C SER A 125 23.42 -5.69 -10.90
N ILE A 126 22.31 -5.42 -11.59
CA ILE A 126 21.31 -4.42 -11.22
C ILE A 126 20.23 -5.12 -10.40
N THR A 127 20.04 -4.65 -9.18
CA THR A 127 19.08 -5.21 -8.22
C THR A 127 18.14 -4.13 -7.72
N PHE A 128 16.89 -4.51 -7.49
CA PHE A 128 15.88 -3.63 -6.93
C PHE A 128 15.65 -4.05 -5.50
N VAL A 129 15.91 -3.14 -4.58
CA VAL A 129 16.03 -3.45 -3.16
C VAL A 129 14.96 -2.69 -2.39
N ARG A 130 14.30 -3.40 -1.47
CA ARG A 130 13.37 -2.86 -0.47
C ARG A 130 12.26 -2.01 -1.10
N PRO A 131 11.29 -2.60 -1.84
CA PRO A 131 10.03 -1.90 -2.07
C PRO A 131 9.39 -1.64 -0.71
N ARG A 132 9.20 -0.36 -0.37
CA ARG A 132 8.66 0.08 0.91
C ARG A 132 7.47 0.98 0.67
N VAL A 133 6.48 0.90 1.56
CA VAL A 133 5.47 1.94 1.69
C VAL A 133 5.85 2.81 2.88
N ASN A 134 5.92 4.12 2.65
CA ASN A 134 6.08 5.10 3.72
C ASN A 134 4.73 5.26 4.41
N THR A 135 4.56 4.55 5.52
CA THR A 135 3.32 4.54 6.30
C THR A 135 2.96 5.91 6.86
N VAL A 136 3.94 6.76 7.14
CA VAL A 136 3.69 8.11 7.67
C VAL A 136 3.10 9.00 6.59
N LEU A 137 3.74 9.07 5.42
CA LEU A 137 3.24 9.89 4.31
C LEU A 137 1.91 9.34 3.75
N THR A 138 1.77 8.02 3.73
CA THR A 138 0.53 7.38 3.28
C THR A 138 -0.62 7.63 4.26
N ALA A 139 -0.37 7.67 5.58
CA ALA A 139 -1.41 7.90 6.58
C ALA A 139 -2.12 9.26 6.39
N GLU A 140 -1.46 10.25 5.81
CA GLU A 140 -2.07 11.56 5.51
C GLU A 140 -3.16 11.49 4.43
N SER A 141 -3.12 10.48 3.55
CA SER A 141 -4.09 10.28 2.47
C SER A 141 -5.19 9.28 2.80
N VAL A 142 -5.12 8.61 3.96
CA VAL A 142 -6.08 7.58 4.36
C VAL A 142 -7.42 8.24 4.74
N SER A 143 -8.45 7.90 3.97
CA SER A 143 -9.84 8.26 4.26
C SER A 143 -10.65 6.99 4.50
N ILE A 144 -11.28 6.91 5.68
CA ILE A 144 -12.16 5.80 6.04
C ILE A 144 -13.57 6.35 6.25
N SER A 145 -14.54 5.81 5.53
CA SER A 145 -15.96 6.12 5.74
C SER A 145 -16.69 4.88 6.22
N LYS A 146 -17.27 4.97 7.43
CA LYS A 146 -18.05 3.90 8.06
C LYS A 146 -19.56 3.94 7.72
N GLY A 147 -19.97 4.80 6.78
CA GLY A 147 -21.38 5.09 6.51
C GLY A 147 -22.15 5.70 7.70
N LEU A 148 -23.42 6.07 7.48
CA LEU A 148 -24.28 6.70 8.51
C LEU A 148 -24.66 5.75 9.67
N VAL A 149 -24.75 4.44 9.38
CA VAL A 149 -25.12 3.38 10.34
C VAL A 149 -23.91 2.93 11.19
N GLY A 150 -22.68 2.99 10.63
CA GLY A 150 -21.45 2.66 11.37
C GLY A 150 -21.19 3.59 12.55
N LYS A 151 -21.44 4.90 12.40
CA LYS A 151 -21.30 5.88 13.50
C LYS A 151 -22.22 5.62 14.69
N ALA A 152 -23.36 4.95 14.48
CA ALA A 152 -24.30 4.61 15.55
C ALA A 152 -23.95 3.28 16.24
N THR A 153 -23.18 2.41 15.58
CA THR A 153 -22.81 1.08 16.09
C THR A 153 -21.44 1.03 16.76
N ASP A 154 -20.60 2.07 16.62
CA ASP A 154 -19.32 2.23 17.33
C ASP A 154 -19.44 2.33 18.87
N VAL A 155 -20.66 2.45 19.43
CA VAL A 155 -20.90 2.36 20.88
C VAL A 155 -20.79 0.90 21.39
N PHE A 156 -20.78 -0.07 20.49
CA PHE A 156 -20.74 -1.49 20.83
C PHE A 156 -19.30 -2.04 20.76
N PRO A 157 -18.70 -2.44 21.90
CA PRO A 157 -17.27 -2.79 22.01
C PRO A 157 -16.83 -4.05 21.25
N TRP A 158 -17.74 -4.79 20.62
CA TRP A 158 -17.45 -6.00 19.84
C TRP A 158 -17.32 -5.74 18.33
N VAL A 159 -17.60 -4.52 17.86
CA VAL A 159 -17.41 -4.14 16.46
C VAL A 159 -15.94 -3.77 16.30
N SER A 160 -15.08 -4.76 16.13
CA SER A 160 -13.63 -4.61 16.12
C SER A 160 -13.19 -3.60 15.03
N ASP A 161 -12.60 -2.48 15.47
CA ASP A 161 -11.95 -1.50 14.61
C ASP A 161 -10.61 -2.00 14.02
N ASP A 162 -10.07 -3.12 14.54
CA ASP A 162 -8.70 -3.55 14.28
C ASP A 162 -8.49 -4.55 13.13
N LEU A 163 -9.55 -5.08 12.50
CA LEU A 163 -9.40 -6.02 11.37
C LEU A 163 -9.28 -5.26 10.04
N GLY A 164 -8.04 -5.06 9.64
CA GLY A 164 -7.57 -3.80 9.07
C GLY A 164 -7.58 -3.70 7.56
N LEU A 165 -8.64 -3.11 7.00
CA LEU A 165 -8.65 -2.54 5.64
C LEU A 165 -7.36 -1.77 5.33
N THR A 166 -6.89 -0.97 6.29
CA THR A 166 -5.67 -0.16 6.17
C THR A 166 -4.40 -1.02 6.07
N PRO A 167 -4.08 -1.93 7.02
CA PRO A 167 -3.02 -2.93 6.86
C PRO A 167 -3.07 -3.73 5.55
N THR A 168 -4.25 -4.17 5.11
CA THR A 168 -4.41 -4.89 3.84
C THR A 168 -4.06 -4.02 2.65
N ALA A 169 -4.51 -2.76 2.66
CA ALA A 169 -4.19 -1.81 1.62
C ALA A 169 -2.68 -1.50 1.58
N TYR A 170 -2.03 -1.35 2.74
CA TYR A 170 -0.58 -1.17 2.83
C TYR A 170 0.20 -2.32 2.20
N ALA A 171 -0.16 -3.55 2.57
CA ALA A 171 0.50 -4.75 2.07
C ALA A 171 0.27 -4.88 0.55
N TYR A 172 -0.96 -4.67 0.09
CA TYR A 172 -1.29 -4.65 -1.32
C TYR A 172 -0.47 -3.61 -2.11
N SER A 173 -0.36 -2.37 -1.62
CA SER A 173 0.45 -1.33 -2.26
C SER A 173 1.92 -1.69 -2.35
N GLN A 174 2.47 -2.37 -1.33
CA GLN A 174 3.84 -2.84 -1.35
C GLN A 174 4.07 -3.87 -2.47
N ASN A 175 3.10 -4.77 -2.69
CA ASN A 175 3.15 -5.72 -3.81
C ASN A 175 3.04 -5.02 -5.17
N VAL A 176 2.19 -4.00 -5.31
CA VAL A 176 2.11 -3.21 -6.55
C VAL A 176 3.44 -2.50 -6.84
N ILE A 177 4.04 -1.85 -5.83
CA ILE A 177 5.35 -1.18 -5.97
C ILE A 177 6.43 -2.19 -6.33
N GLY A 178 6.42 -3.38 -5.73
CA GLY A 178 7.37 -4.45 -6.02
C GLY A 178 7.11 -5.23 -7.31
N SER A 179 6.02 -4.96 -8.03
CA SER A 179 5.64 -5.69 -9.24
C SER A 179 6.66 -5.55 -10.36
N SER A 180 6.73 -6.55 -11.23
CA SER A 180 7.61 -6.53 -12.40
C SER A 180 7.35 -5.33 -13.32
N SER A 181 6.10 -4.87 -13.42
CA SER A 181 5.76 -3.66 -14.17
C SER A 181 6.42 -2.42 -13.56
N CYS A 182 6.30 -2.20 -12.24
CA CYS A 182 6.93 -1.04 -11.61
C CYS A 182 8.44 -1.12 -11.62
N MET A 183 9.03 -2.31 -11.45
CA MET A 183 10.48 -2.47 -11.52
C MET A 183 11.03 -2.20 -12.93
N ARG A 184 10.33 -2.62 -13.98
CA ARG A 184 10.73 -2.32 -15.37
C ARG A 184 10.64 -0.83 -15.68
N THR A 185 9.58 -0.16 -15.23
CA THR A 185 9.44 1.30 -15.41
C THR A 185 10.52 2.03 -14.61
N ALA A 186 10.75 1.65 -13.36
CA ALA A 186 11.83 2.17 -12.51
C ALA A 186 13.22 1.99 -13.15
N TYR A 187 13.49 0.81 -13.73
CA TYR A 187 14.71 0.55 -14.48
C TYR A 187 14.88 1.53 -15.64
N THR A 188 13.84 1.69 -16.47
CA THR A 188 13.87 2.54 -17.67
C THR A 188 14.22 3.98 -17.33
N VAL A 189 13.61 4.54 -16.28
CA VAL A 189 13.89 5.91 -15.84
C VAL A 189 15.29 6.04 -15.22
N THR A 190 15.80 4.99 -14.56
CA THR A 190 17.08 5.04 -13.84
C THR A 190 18.31 4.73 -14.69
N GLN A 191 18.17 4.16 -15.90
CA GLN A 191 19.29 3.86 -16.80
C GLN A 191 20.20 5.09 -17.06
N GLY A 192 19.59 6.26 -17.26
CA GLY A 192 20.32 7.51 -17.48
C GLY A 192 21.15 7.93 -16.27
N LEU A 193 20.61 7.74 -15.05
CA LEU A 193 21.30 8.08 -13.80
C LEU A 193 22.47 7.13 -13.53
N ILE A 194 22.29 5.83 -13.78
CA ILE A 194 23.38 4.85 -13.67
C ILE A 194 24.53 5.24 -14.61
N THR A 195 24.21 5.53 -15.87
CA THR A 195 25.20 5.96 -16.87
C THR A 195 25.90 7.25 -16.47
N SER A 196 25.14 8.22 -15.96
CA SER A 196 25.67 9.53 -15.53
C SER A 196 26.59 9.39 -14.31
N ALA A 197 26.29 8.49 -13.38
CA ALA A 197 27.13 8.23 -12.21
C ALA A 197 28.51 7.70 -12.62
N TYR A 198 28.58 6.75 -13.57
CA TYR A 198 29.86 6.24 -14.09
C TYR A 198 30.65 7.32 -14.85
N ARG A 199 29.96 8.19 -15.60
CA ARG A 199 30.60 9.34 -16.25
C ARG A 199 31.21 10.31 -15.23
N GLN A 200 30.46 10.63 -14.19
CA GLN A 200 30.95 11.51 -13.13
C GLN A 200 32.17 10.90 -12.42
N GLN A 201 32.13 9.61 -12.10
CA GLN A 201 33.27 8.91 -11.51
C GLN A 201 34.51 8.96 -12.40
N PHE A 202 34.35 8.90 -13.72
CA PHE A 202 35.46 9.00 -14.68
C PHE A 202 36.05 10.42 -14.71
N ILE A 203 35.20 11.45 -14.63
CA ILE A 203 35.61 12.85 -14.51
C ILE A 203 36.36 13.08 -13.21
N ASP A 204 35.85 12.56 -12.10
CA ASP A 204 36.44 12.72 -10.76
C ASP A 204 37.83 12.07 -10.66
N GLN A 205 38.12 11.08 -11.51
CA GLN A 205 39.43 10.44 -11.66
C GLN A 205 40.38 11.22 -12.60
N GLY A 206 39.98 12.38 -13.10
CA GLY A 206 40.78 13.23 -13.98
C GLY A 206 40.80 12.78 -15.44
N ALA A 207 39.86 11.93 -15.86
CA ALA A 207 39.78 11.43 -17.23
C ALA A 207 38.73 12.19 -18.07
N ASP A 208 38.93 12.18 -19.39
CA ASP A 208 38.07 12.87 -20.35
C ASP A 208 36.77 12.09 -20.60
N PRO A 209 35.58 12.60 -20.23
CA PRO A 209 34.32 11.87 -20.36
C PRO A 209 33.95 11.54 -21.81
N SER A 210 34.50 12.26 -22.80
CA SER A 210 34.27 11.95 -24.22
C SER A 210 34.92 10.63 -24.65
N LYS A 211 35.87 10.12 -23.86
CA LYS A 211 36.55 8.84 -24.08
C LYS A 211 35.86 7.67 -23.38
N LEU A 212 34.72 7.89 -22.72
CA LEU A 212 33.98 6.87 -21.99
C LEU A 212 32.67 6.50 -22.70
N SER A 213 32.48 5.20 -22.94
CA SER A 213 31.18 4.61 -23.24
C SER A 213 30.71 3.78 -22.05
N VAL A 214 29.43 3.84 -21.72
CA VAL A 214 28.80 2.99 -20.69
C VAL A 214 27.64 2.26 -21.34
N ARG A 215 27.59 0.94 -21.20
CA ARG A 215 26.55 0.08 -21.76
C ARG A 215 26.08 -0.91 -20.71
N ILE A 216 24.77 -1.04 -20.57
CA ILE A 216 24.15 -2.13 -19.80
C ILE A 216 23.96 -3.32 -20.75
N ASP A 217 24.42 -4.50 -20.35
CA ASP A 217 24.42 -5.71 -21.15
C ASP A 217 23.31 -6.64 -20.68
N GLY A 218 22.22 -6.73 -21.46
CA GLY A 218 21.01 -7.50 -21.13
C GLY A 218 19.87 -6.68 -20.51
N GLU A 219 18.84 -7.38 -20.01
CA GLU A 219 17.72 -6.82 -19.25
C GLU A 219 17.68 -7.47 -17.85
N PRO A 220 17.49 -6.69 -16.77
CA PRO A 220 17.34 -7.27 -15.43
C PRO A 220 16.12 -8.21 -15.36
N VAL A 221 16.22 -9.24 -14.53
CA VAL A 221 15.08 -10.12 -14.26
C VAL A 221 14.19 -9.44 -13.22
N PHE A 222 12.93 -9.24 -13.57
CA PHE A 222 11.90 -8.70 -12.67
C PHE A 222 10.96 -9.82 -12.25
N ASN A 223 11.06 -10.26 -11.00
CA ASN A 223 10.15 -11.25 -10.44
C ASN A 223 8.99 -10.51 -9.76
N ASP A 224 7.77 -10.99 -9.96
CA ASP A 224 6.63 -10.51 -9.19
C ASP A 224 6.77 -10.94 -7.71
N PRO A 225 6.30 -10.10 -6.77
CA PRO A 225 6.34 -10.44 -5.37
C PRO A 225 5.40 -11.61 -5.06
N GLU A 226 5.71 -12.35 -4.00
CA GLU A 226 4.84 -13.42 -3.54
C GLU A 226 3.46 -12.87 -3.12
N PRO A 227 2.38 -13.64 -3.31
CA PRO A 227 1.06 -13.26 -2.81
C PRO A 227 1.11 -13.04 -1.30
N ILE A 228 0.48 -11.96 -0.84
CA ILE A 228 0.35 -11.70 0.59
C ILE A 228 -0.83 -12.51 1.11
N TYR A 229 -0.54 -13.46 2.01
CA TYR A 229 -1.55 -14.17 2.77
C TYR A 229 -1.73 -13.45 4.11
N MET A 230 -2.78 -12.65 4.24
CA MET A 230 -3.22 -12.14 5.53
C MET A 230 -3.90 -13.30 6.26
N GLY A 231 -3.42 -13.66 7.45
CA GLY A 231 -4.12 -14.61 8.31
C GLY A 231 -5.58 -14.17 8.52
N ASP A 232 -6.44 -15.14 8.80
CA ASP A 232 -7.82 -14.94 9.29
C ASP A 232 -8.95 -14.90 8.24
N GLY A 233 -8.79 -15.63 7.12
CA GLY A 233 -9.92 -15.93 6.23
C GLY A 233 -10.37 -14.78 5.31
N VAL A 234 -9.55 -13.72 5.22
CA VAL A 234 -9.71 -12.68 4.20
C VAL A 234 -9.08 -13.19 2.91
N GLU A 235 -9.90 -13.76 2.03
CA GLU A 235 -9.47 -14.16 0.70
C GLU A 235 -9.42 -12.92 -0.21
N MET A 236 -8.21 -12.52 -0.59
CA MET A 236 -8.02 -11.38 -1.49
C MET A 236 -8.25 -11.85 -2.93
N SER A 237 -9.39 -11.47 -3.53
CA SER A 237 -9.54 -11.60 -4.98
C SER A 237 -8.85 -10.42 -5.68
N VAL A 238 -7.64 -10.66 -6.16
CA VAL A 238 -7.01 -9.78 -7.15
C VAL A 238 -7.82 -9.95 -8.43
N GLY A 239 -8.67 -8.97 -8.77
CA GLY A 239 -9.39 -8.98 -10.05
C GLY A 239 -8.39 -9.17 -11.20
N ASP A 240 -8.72 -9.98 -12.20
CA ASP A 240 -7.79 -10.35 -13.27
C ASP A 240 -7.22 -9.11 -13.99
N GLY A 241 -6.04 -8.66 -13.58
CA GLY A 241 -5.40 -7.47 -14.14
C GLY A 241 -4.09 -7.13 -13.42
N SER A 242 -2.97 -7.24 -14.13
CA SER A 242 -1.69 -6.68 -13.68
C SER A 242 -1.80 -5.15 -13.60
N VAL A 243 -1.60 -4.56 -12.42
CA VAL A 243 -1.52 -3.10 -12.28
C VAL A 243 -0.37 -2.59 -13.15
N THR A 244 -0.66 -1.65 -14.04
CA THR A 244 0.35 -1.04 -14.92
C THR A 244 1.00 0.14 -14.22
N CYS A 245 2.33 0.22 -14.31
CA CYS A 245 3.12 1.29 -13.71
C CYS A 245 3.59 2.30 -14.77
N THR A 246 3.23 3.58 -14.63
CA THR A 246 3.62 4.66 -15.55
C THR A 246 4.60 5.63 -14.89
N ALA A 247 5.30 6.43 -15.70
CA ALA A 247 6.29 7.42 -15.26
C ALA A 247 6.11 8.76 -16.02
N ASP A 248 4.86 9.16 -16.23
CA ASP A 248 4.55 10.34 -17.04
C ASP A 248 5.10 11.62 -16.38
N GLY A 249 5.89 12.40 -17.13
CA GLY A 249 6.39 13.71 -16.69
C GLY A 249 7.75 13.73 -15.99
N LEU A 250 8.53 12.64 -16.08
CA LEU A 250 9.91 12.52 -15.58
C LEU A 250 10.98 12.62 -16.68
#